data_AF-A0A4Q7UGT1-F1
#
_entry.id   AF-A0A4Q7UGT1-F1
#
_cell.length_a   1.000
_cell.length_b   1.000
_cell.length_c   1.000
_cell.angle_alpha   90.00
_cell.angle_beta   90.00
_cell.angle_gamma   90.00
#
_symmetry.space_group_name_H-M   'P 1'
#
loop_
_entity.id
_entity.type
_entity.pdbx_description
1 polymer ?
#
loop_
_entity_poly.entity_id
_entity_poly.type
_entity_poly.pdbx_seq_one_letter_code
_entity_poly.pdbx_strand_id
1 'polypeptide(L)'
;MRRVASTLITVGVALVAAGVPVPVSAADGKPRGGGKPCPAERVLAQPPFPPTNVDLFTPETYAQASPMVPAPPRRITEAQLRVQLAKALSPRAKRHPGVVARGLAVFDDRKIKKIIPDPNLRAALASLVGGPSEVSVETIRSGVYTEVVFAKLPGNNTAEVRPPGPRILFNERFRFENFSLLGGVLAHETLHQDPAISAMEEYIGAALDSGYYGQVLLEQPKLGVSGTELTRMYNTRVLALLNTRDAKGRQSLTANPGNVFPGGKPLANFRSLFPANLGPATPGNPTLNAFLSAMTKTRQRNANFDQATADLLDVRLLWAPPEGRLRVAKLLQLKLPKGCPPWPQPTVPTQIPAGDQPAEATTAASPAERPAASGPASPLAASATVLSLLALLRLRRRQPASSEPRRLP
;
A
#
# COMPACT_ATOMS: atom_id res chain seq x y z
N MET A 1 -16.75 62.03 15.88
CA MET A 1 -16.33 61.19 17.03
C MET A 1 -17.46 60.24 17.39
N ARG A 2 -17.44 59.01 16.84
CA ARG A 2 -18.44 57.96 17.10
C ARG A 2 -17.89 57.01 18.16
N ARG A 3 -18.60 56.86 19.27
CA ARG A 3 -18.28 55.91 20.35
C ARG A 3 -18.56 54.49 19.86
N VAL A 4 -17.53 53.64 19.87
CA VAL A 4 -17.63 52.20 19.63
C VAL A 4 -17.90 51.54 20.98
N ALA A 5 -19.02 50.83 21.08
CA ALA A 5 -19.38 50.02 22.24
C ALA A 5 -18.68 48.65 22.14
N SER A 6 -17.80 48.37 23.09
CA SER A 6 -17.16 47.06 23.26
C SER A 6 -18.20 46.05 23.77
N THR A 7 -18.45 45.01 22.98
CA THR A 7 -19.24 43.85 23.41
C THR A 7 -18.30 42.80 24.00
N LEU A 8 -18.40 42.56 25.30
CA LEU A 8 -17.76 41.41 25.96
C LEU A 8 -18.48 40.13 25.52
N ILE A 9 -17.72 39.20 24.92
CA ILE A 9 -18.19 37.83 24.67
C ILE A 9 -17.67 36.95 25.81
N THR A 10 -18.59 36.55 26.69
CA THR A 10 -18.36 35.57 27.75
C THR A 10 -18.30 34.18 27.13
N VAL A 11 -17.11 33.56 27.10
CA VAL A 11 -16.95 32.16 26.68
C VAL A 11 -17.33 31.26 27.85
N GLY A 12 -18.51 30.67 27.78
CA GLY A 12 -18.94 29.62 28.70
C GLY A 12 -18.15 28.33 28.44
N VAL A 13 -17.34 27.92 29.41
CA VAL A 13 -16.70 26.61 29.44
C VAL A 13 -17.75 25.59 29.85
N ALA A 14 -18.27 24.82 28.88
CA ALA A 14 -19.10 23.66 29.17
C ALA A 14 -18.19 22.50 29.63
N LEU A 15 -18.20 22.21 30.93
CA LEU A 15 -17.69 20.95 31.46
C LEU A 15 -18.57 19.80 30.93
N VAL A 16 -18.03 19.03 29.99
CA VAL A 16 -18.63 17.75 29.60
C VAL A 16 -18.26 16.74 30.69
N ALA A 17 -19.24 16.36 31.51
CA ALA A 17 -19.11 15.26 32.45
C ALA A 17 -18.78 13.98 31.68
N ALA A 18 -17.60 13.42 31.93
CA ALA A 18 -17.22 12.11 31.44
C ALA A 18 -18.12 11.05 32.10
N GLY A 19 -19.15 10.62 31.38
CA GLY A 19 -19.93 9.45 31.75
C GLY A 19 -19.01 8.23 31.81
N VAL A 20 -18.86 7.66 33.00
CA VAL A 20 -18.19 6.38 33.21
C VAL A 20 -18.91 5.34 32.35
N PRO A 21 -18.23 4.61 31.45
CA PRO A 21 -18.87 3.57 30.68
C PRO A 21 -19.37 2.48 31.62
N VAL A 22 -20.68 2.27 31.64
CA VAL A 22 -21.30 1.12 32.30
C VAL A 22 -20.69 -0.15 31.67
N PRO A 23 -20.09 -1.07 32.45
CA PRO A 23 -19.60 -2.32 31.91
C PRO A 23 -20.79 -3.07 31.31
N VAL A 24 -20.75 -3.28 30.00
CA VAL A 24 -21.67 -4.20 29.33
C VAL A 24 -21.32 -5.58 29.86
N SER A 25 -22.13 -6.06 30.82
CA SER A 25 -22.07 -7.41 31.33
C SER A 25 -22.14 -8.36 30.14
N ALA A 26 -21.08 -9.14 29.95
CA ALA A 26 -21.06 -10.21 28.95
C ALA A 26 -22.15 -11.20 29.37
N ALA A 27 -23.31 -11.11 28.73
CA ALA A 27 -24.34 -12.12 28.88
C ALA A 27 -23.73 -13.46 28.48
N ASP A 28 -23.72 -14.41 29.42
CA ASP A 28 -23.35 -15.81 29.25
C ASP A 28 -24.30 -16.49 28.25
N GLY A 29 -24.18 -16.11 26.99
CA GLY A 29 -24.84 -16.74 25.87
C GLY A 29 -24.21 -18.09 25.63
N LYS A 30 -24.73 -19.12 26.30
CA LYS A 30 -24.44 -20.54 26.03
C LYS A 30 -24.50 -20.76 24.50
N PRO A 31 -23.40 -21.19 23.85
CA PRO A 31 -23.33 -21.26 22.39
C PRO A 31 -24.34 -22.30 21.87
N ARG A 32 -25.48 -21.83 21.37
CA ARG A 32 -26.48 -22.67 20.70
C ARG A 32 -25.95 -23.01 19.30
N GLY A 33 -25.41 -24.22 19.15
CA GLY A 33 -25.13 -24.84 17.85
C GLY A 33 -23.70 -25.36 17.73
N GLY A 34 -23.54 -26.69 17.89
CA GLY A 34 -22.29 -27.43 17.74
C GLY A 34 -21.77 -27.55 16.30
N GLY A 35 -21.67 -26.43 15.59
CA GLY A 35 -20.93 -26.38 14.33
C GLY A 35 -19.45 -26.64 14.60
N LYS A 36 -18.88 -27.68 13.97
CA LYS A 36 -17.43 -27.95 14.07
C LYS A 36 -16.68 -26.66 13.71
N PRO A 37 -15.70 -26.22 14.52
CA PRO A 37 -14.90 -25.06 14.19
C PRO A 37 -14.28 -25.29 12.81
N CYS A 38 -14.63 -24.42 11.88
CA CYS A 38 -13.97 -24.30 10.59
C CYS A 38 -12.56 -23.75 10.91
N PRO A 39 -11.44 -24.35 10.48
CA PRO A 39 -10.13 -23.71 10.61
C PRO A 39 -9.93 -22.68 9.48
N ALA A 40 -9.28 -21.55 9.77
CA ALA A 40 -9.11 -20.47 8.78
C ALA A 40 -8.31 -20.95 7.55
N GLU A 41 -7.31 -21.79 7.75
CA GLU A 41 -6.51 -22.44 6.71
C GLU A 41 -7.38 -23.29 5.79
N ARG A 42 -8.38 -23.99 6.33
CA ARG A 42 -9.31 -24.81 5.53
C ARG A 42 -10.17 -23.94 4.62
N VAL A 43 -10.56 -22.74 5.08
CA VAL A 43 -11.27 -21.77 4.23
C VAL A 43 -10.35 -21.21 3.16
N LEU A 44 -9.11 -20.89 3.51
CA LEU A 44 -8.13 -20.39 2.56
C LEU A 44 -7.69 -21.48 1.56
N ALA A 45 -7.80 -22.77 1.89
CA ALA A 45 -7.54 -23.84 0.93
C ALA A 45 -8.66 -24.01 -0.12
N GLN A 46 -9.80 -23.34 0.03
CA GLN A 46 -10.88 -23.35 -0.97
C GLN A 46 -10.50 -22.56 -2.23
N PRO A 47 -11.25 -22.70 -3.34
CA PRO A 47 -11.08 -21.85 -4.52
C PRO A 47 -11.14 -20.34 -4.19
N PRO A 48 -10.52 -19.48 -5.02
CA PRO A 48 -10.54 -18.02 -4.88
C PRO A 48 -11.93 -17.47 -4.58
N PHE A 49 -12.00 -16.46 -3.71
CA PHE A 49 -13.28 -15.91 -3.24
C PHE A 49 -13.82 -14.89 -4.25
N PRO A 50 -15.02 -15.08 -4.82
CA PRO A 50 -15.63 -14.09 -5.70
C PRO A 50 -16.07 -12.86 -4.91
N PRO A 51 -16.00 -11.65 -5.49
CA PRO A 51 -16.59 -10.47 -4.86
C PRO A 51 -18.12 -10.55 -4.87
N THR A 52 -18.76 -10.05 -3.81
CA THR A 52 -20.22 -9.78 -3.80
C THR A 52 -20.53 -8.36 -4.26
N ASN A 53 -19.52 -7.51 -4.36
CA ASN A 53 -19.62 -6.13 -4.86
C ASN A 53 -18.41 -5.81 -5.75
N VAL A 54 -18.63 -5.78 -7.06
CA VAL A 54 -17.57 -5.51 -8.03
C VAL A 54 -17.11 -4.05 -8.05
N ASP A 55 -17.92 -3.11 -7.54
CA ASP A 55 -17.57 -1.68 -7.49
C ASP A 55 -16.44 -1.36 -6.50
N LEU A 56 -16.03 -2.33 -5.67
CA LEU A 56 -14.84 -2.20 -4.81
C LEU A 56 -13.52 -2.45 -5.55
N PHE A 57 -13.55 -2.86 -6.82
CA PHE A 57 -12.40 -3.26 -7.63
C PHE A 57 -12.35 -2.50 -8.95
N THR A 58 -11.26 -2.58 -9.71
CA THR A 58 -11.12 -1.78 -10.93
C THR A 58 -11.94 -2.35 -12.11
N PRO A 59 -12.44 -1.48 -13.02
CA PRO A 59 -13.21 -1.91 -14.19
C PRO A 59 -12.38 -2.70 -15.21
N GLU A 60 -11.05 -2.59 -15.20
CA GLU A 60 -10.16 -3.42 -16.03
C GLU A 60 -10.20 -4.89 -15.63
N THR A 61 -10.50 -5.17 -14.35
CA THR A 61 -10.65 -6.53 -13.83
C THR A 61 -12.11 -6.99 -13.90
N TYR A 62 -13.06 -6.11 -13.55
CA TYR A 62 -14.49 -6.41 -13.57
C TYR A 62 -15.22 -5.39 -14.42
N ALA A 63 -15.51 -5.73 -15.68
CA ALA A 63 -16.09 -4.79 -16.66
C ALA A 63 -17.46 -4.20 -16.24
N GLN A 64 -18.13 -4.83 -15.29
CA GLN A 64 -19.43 -4.46 -14.73
C GLN A 64 -19.29 -3.46 -13.59
N ALA A 65 -18.08 -3.22 -13.09
CA ALA A 65 -17.83 -2.22 -12.08
C ALA A 65 -17.97 -0.82 -12.67
N SER A 66 -18.54 0.09 -11.88
CA SER A 66 -18.71 1.50 -12.20
C SER A 66 -17.36 2.15 -12.51
N PRO A 67 -17.31 3.25 -13.28
CA PRO A 67 -16.08 4.01 -13.50
C PRO A 67 -15.39 4.40 -12.18
N MET A 68 -14.06 4.42 -12.18
CA MET A 68 -13.30 4.89 -11.01
C MET A 68 -13.34 6.42 -10.92
N VAL A 69 -13.47 6.93 -9.71
CA VAL A 69 -13.51 8.38 -9.42
C VAL A 69 -12.51 8.67 -8.29
N PRO A 70 -11.61 9.66 -8.45
CA PRO A 70 -10.70 10.06 -7.39
C PRO A 70 -11.44 10.56 -6.15
N ALA A 71 -10.76 10.59 -5.01
CA ALA A 71 -11.30 11.27 -3.83
C ALA A 71 -11.75 12.71 -4.17
N PRO A 72 -12.97 13.12 -3.77
CA PRO A 72 -13.46 14.45 -4.06
C PRO A 72 -12.62 15.51 -3.33
N PRO A 73 -12.55 16.74 -3.86
CA PRO A 73 -11.90 17.85 -3.19
C PRO A 73 -12.38 18.02 -1.74
N ARG A 74 -11.42 18.11 -0.82
CA ARG A 74 -11.69 18.37 0.60
C ARG A 74 -10.70 19.39 1.13
N ARG A 75 -11.21 20.35 1.90
CA ARG A 75 -10.36 21.24 2.71
C ARG A 75 -10.09 20.54 4.03
N ILE A 76 -8.83 20.18 4.26
CA ILE A 76 -8.38 19.61 5.55
C ILE A 76 -7.21 20.43 6.08
N THR A 77 -7.29 20.84 7.35
CA THR A 77 -6.22 21.59 8.00
C THR A 77 -5.14 20.66 8.57
N GLU A 78 -3.94 21.18 8.86
CA GLU A 78 -2.90 20.41 9.56
C GLU A 78 -3.41 19.88 10.90
N ALA A 79 -4.16 20.67 11.67
CA ALA A 79 -4.73 20.25 12.95
C ALA A 79 -5.68 19.06 12.78
N GLN A 80 -6.53 19.07 11.75
CA GLN A 80 -7.42 17.94 11.45
C GLN A 80 -6.63 16.70 11.00
N LEU A 81 -5.58 16.87 10.19
CA LEU A 81 -4.69 15.77 9.80
C LEU A 81 -3.98 15.15 11.00
N ARG A 82 -3.52 15.95 11.97
CA ARG A 82 -2.92 15.44 13.23
C ARG A 82 -3.87 14.53 14.00
N VAL A 83 -5.13 14.96 14.17
CA VAL A 83 -6.15 14.16 14.85
C VAL A 83 -6.45 12.87 14.08
N GLN A 84 -6.58 12.95 12.75
CA GLN A 84 -6.80 11.77 11.92
C GLN A 84 -5.61 10.80 11.96
N LEU A 85 -4.38 11.31 11.94
CA LEU A 85 -3.15 10.53 12.06
C LEU A 85 -3.05 9.82 13.42
N ALA A 86 -3.30 10.53 14.52
CA ALA A 86 -3.30 9.93 15.86
C ALA A 86 -4.32 8.79 15.96
N LYS A 87 -5.52 9.00 15.40
CA LYS A 87 -6.57 7.97 15.31
C LYS A 87 -6.13 6.78 14.45
N ALA A 88 -5.52 7.02 13.28
CA ALA A 88 -5.05 5.98 12.39
C ALA A 88 -3.95 5.10 13.01
N LEU A 89 -3.09 5.69 13.86
CA LEU A 89 -2.01 4.98 14.56
C LEU A 89 -2.45 4.31 15.87
N SER A 90 -3.60 4.70 16.43
CA SER A 90 -4.11 4.17 17.71
C SER A 90 -4.23 2.64 17.75
N PRO A 91 -4.69 1.93 16.69
CA PRO A 91 -4.69 0.47 16.67
C PRO A 91 -3.32 -0.19 16.87
N ARG A 92 -2.22 0.52 16.58
CA ARG A 92 -0.84 0.03 16.76
C ARG A 92 -0.32 0.24 18.18
N ALA A 93 -0.92 1.12 18.97
CA ALA A 93 -0.38 1.54 20.28
C ALA A 93 -0.21 0.39 21.28
N LYS A 94 -1.08 -0.62 21.22
CA LYS A 94 -0.95 -1.83 22.05
C LYS A 94 0.33 -2.64 21.73
N ARG A 95 0.75 -2.66 20.47
CA ARG A 95 1.94 -3.41 20.01
C ARG A 95 3.21 -2.57 20.07
N HIS A 96 3.06 -1.27 19.86
CA HIS A 96 4.15 -0.30 19.80
C HIS A 96 3.81 0.89 20.71
N PRO A 97 4.11 0.79 22.01
CA PRO A 97 3.96 1.92 22.92
C PRO A 97 4.63 3.18 22.35
N GLY A 98 3.96 4.32 22.48
CA GLY A 98 4.44 5.60 21.96
C GLY A 98 4.35 5.78 20.44
N VAL A 99 3.82 4.82 19.66
CA VAL A 99 3.72 4.93 18.18
C VAL A 99 2.97 6.18 17.72
N VAL A 100 1.92 6.58 18.44
CA VAL A 100 1.14 7.79 18.15
C VAL A 100 2.02 9.02 18.30
N ALA A 101 2.77 9.14 19.41
CA ALA A 101 3.66 10.26 19.66
C ALA A 101 4.80 10.31 18.62
N ARG A 102 5.41 9.17 18.28
CA ARG A 102 6.44 9.09 17.23
C ARG A 102 5.90 9.50 15.86
N GLY A 103 4.72 9.04 15.48
CA GLY A 103 4.08 9.44 14.22
C GLY A 103 3.79 10.94 14.16
N LEU A 104 3.26 11.53 15.24
CA LEU A 104 3.05 12.97 15.32
C LEU A 104 4.37 13.75 15.26
N ALA A 105 5.44 13.24 15.87
CA ALA A 105 6.77 13.83 15.78
C ALA A 105 7.31 13.83 14.34
N VAL A 106 7.12 12.74 13.58
CA VAL A 106 7.45 12.67 12.15
C VAL A 106 6.67 13.70 11.33
N PHE A 107 5.37 13.87 11.62
CA PHE A 107 4.53 14.86 10.95
C PHE A 107 4.97 16.32 11.20
N ASP A 108 5.50 16.59 12.39
CA ASP A 108 5.96 17.92 12.83
C ASP A 108 7.44 18.21 12.52
N ASP A 109 8.21 17.21 12.14
CA ASP A 109 9.66 17.30 11.93
C ASP A 109 10.01 18.38 10.89
N ARG A 110 10.87 19.32 11.26
CA ARG A 110 11.23 20.47 10.42
C ARG A 110 11.97 20.07 9.13
N LYS A 111 12.81 19.02 9.18
CA LYS A 111 13.50 18.52 7.98
C LYS A 111 12.50 17.86 7.03
N ILE A 112 11.58 17.06 7.57
CA ILE A 112 10.52 16.44 6.78
C ILE A 112 9.60 17.49 6.16
N LYS A 113 9.23 18.57 6.87
CA LYS A 113 8.44 19.68 6.29
C LYS A 113 9.13 20.36 5.11
N LYS A 114 10.46 20.41 5.11
CA LYS A 114 11.23 20.98 3.99
C LYS A 114 11.19 20.08 2.76
N ILE A 115 11.26 18.76 2.94
CA ILE A 115 11.26 17.77 1.85
C ILE A 115 9.83 17.50 1.35
N ILE A 116 8.85 17.48 2.27
CA ILE A 116 7.44 17.22 2.03
C ILE A 116 6.61 18.41 2.55
N PRO A 117 6.44 19.48 1.76
CA PRO A 117 5.67 20.64 2.21
C PRO A 117 4.19 20.31 2.47
N ASP A 118 3.59 19.49 1.60
CA ASP A 118 2.18 19.14 1.67
C ASP A 118 1.84 18.35 2.95
N PRO A 119 0.87 18.80 3.76
CA PRO A 119 0.57 18.14 5.03
C PRO A 119 -0.10 16.78 4.85
N ASN A 120 -0.83 16.52 3.77
CA ASN A 120 -1.44 15.21 3.53
C ASN A 120 -0.36 14.16 3.21
N LEU A 121 0.67 14.53 2.42
CA LEU A 121 1.84 13.69 2.17
C LEU A 121 2.72 13.51 3.43
N ARG A 122 2.84 14.52 4.30
CA ARG A 122 3.49 14.34 5.61
C ARG A 122 2.74 13.36 6.50
N ALA A 123 1.41 13.46 6.55
CA ALA A 123 0.59 12.49 7.26
C ALA A 123 0.74 11.09 6.67
N ALA A 124 0.94 10.98 5.35
CA ALA A 124 1.18 9.72 4.66
C ALA A 124 2.48 9.07 5.15
N LEU A 125 3.59 9.81 5.16
CA LEU A 125 4.87 9.32 5.70
C LEU A 125 4.76 8.95 7.18
N ALA A 126 4.15 9.81 7.98
CA ALA A 126 3.97 9.57 9.42
C ALA A 126 3.07 8.36 9.72
N SER A 127 2.14 8.02 8.82
CA SER A 127 1.27 6.85 8.97
C SER A 127 2.03 5.52 8.83
N LEU A 128 3.28 5.54 8.36
CA LEU A 128 4.13 4.35 8.25
C LEU A 128 4.73 3.92 9.59
N VAL A 129 4.76 4.80 10.58
CA VAL A 129 5.38 4.56 11.89
C VAL A 129 4.72 3.39 12.62
N GLY A 130 5.54 2.46 13.14
CA GLY A 130 5.10 1.21 13.75
C GLY A 130 4.56 0.17 12.76
N GLY A 131 4.77 0.38 11.45
CA GLY A 131 4.43 -0.55 10.37
C GLY A 131 5.67 -1.17 9.72
N PRO A 132 5.48 -2.14 8.80
CA PRO A 132 6.59 -2.81 8.12
C PRO A 132 7.44 -1.90 7.22
N SER A 133 6.91 -0.75 6.81
CA SER A 133 7.58 0.26 5.98
C SER A 133 8.03 1.50 6.77
N GLU A 134 8.13 1.43 8.10
CA GLU A 134 8.62 2.57 8.92
C GLU A 134 10.00 3.07 8.48
N VAL A 135 10.85 2.21 7.90
CA VAL A 135 12.16 2.56 7.34
C VAL A 135 12.10 3.72 6.33
N SER A 136 11.00 3.85 5.58
CA SER A 136 10.79 4.94 4.62
C SER A 136 10.85 6.32 5.27
N VAL A 137 10.51 6.44 6.57
CA VAL A 137 10.67 7.68 7.34
C VAL A 137 12.12 8.13 7.36
N GLU A 138 13.04 7.22 7.65
CA GLU A 138 14.46 7.56 7.72
C GLU A 138 15.08 7.73 6.32
N THR A 139 14.62 6.96 5.33
CA THR A 139 15.03 7.18 3.93
C THR A 139 14.69 8.58 3.43
N ILE A 140 13.51 9.10 3.76
CA ILE A 140 13.15 10.48 3.45
C ILE A 140 13.98 11.46 4.29
N ARG A 141 14.08 11.23 5.62
CA ARG A 141 14.77 12.15 6.55
C ARG A 141 16.26 12.31 6.22
N SER A 142 16.92 11.26 5.74
CA SER A 142 18.35 11.28 5.41
C SER A 142 18.68 12.12 4.17
N GLY A 143 17.67 12.56 3.41
CA GLY A 143 17.84 13.40 2.23
C GLY A 143 18.21 12.62 0.97
N VAL A 144 18.00 11.29 0.95
CA VAL A 144 18.05 10.50 -0.29
C VAL A 144 17.17 11.15 -1.36
N TYR A 145 15.97 11.56 -0.96
CA TYR A 145 15.05 12.31 -1.82
C TYR A 145 15.10 13.79 -1.52
N THR A 146 15.15 14.61 -2.57
CA THR A 146 15.23 16.07 -2.44
C THR A 146 13.86 16.70 -2.21
N GLU A 147 12.80 16.06 -2.70
CA GLU A 147 11.44 16.58 -2.68
C GLU A 147 10.40 15.45 -2.79
N VAL A 148 9.27 15.59 -2.08
CA VAL A 148 8.07 14.76 -2.24
C VAL A 148 6.85 15.67 -2.37
N VAL A 149 6.25 15.71 -3.56
CA VAL A 149 5.19 16.68 -3.90
C VAL A 149 4.15 16.10 -4.84
N PHE A 150 2.98 16.74 -4.89
CA PHE A 150 2.02 16.50 -5.96
C PHE A 150 2.46 17.22 -7.25
N ALA A 151 2.32 16.54 -8.38
CA ALA A 151 2.65 17.03 -9.71
C ALA A 151 1.66 16.48 -10.74
N LYS A 152 1.62 17.11 -11.91
CA LYS A 152 0.87 16.60 -13.06
C LYS A 152 1.62 15.42 -13.68
N LEU A 153 1.01 14.24 -13.62
CA LEU A 153 1.53 12.99 -14.19
C LEU A 153 0.52 12.40 -15.19
N PRO A 154 0.95 11.46 -16.07
CA PRO A 154 0.01 10.67 -16.87
C PRO A 154 -1.06 10.01 -16.00
N GLY A 155 -2.29 9.92 -16.50
CA GLY A 155 -3.45 9.52 -15.69
C GLY A 155 -3.39 8.12 -15.08
N ASN A 156 -2.53 7.25 -15.59
CA ASN A 156 -2.32 5.89 -15.10
C ASN A 156 -1.21 5.77 -14.04
N ASN A 157 -0.42 6.82 -13.81
CA ASN A 157 0.65 6.83 -12.82
C ASN A 157 0.12 7.40 -11.50
N THR A 158 0.35 6.69 -10.39
CA THR A 158 -0.03 7.15 -9.04
C THR A 158 1.05 8.02 -8.42
N ALA A 159 2.29 7.56 -8.51
CA ALA A 159 3.49 8.32 -8.23
C ALA A 159 4.62 7.80 -9.14
N GLU A 160 5.74 8.51 -9.14
CA GLU A 160 6.99 8.06 -9.75
C GLU A 160 8.20 8.77 -9.13
N VAL A 161 9.36 8.12 -9.17
CA VAL A 161 10.65 8.72 -8.84
C VAL A 161 11.28 9.34 -10.09
N ARG A 162 11.72 10.62 -10.01
CA ARG A 162 12.42 11.31 -11.12
C ARG A 162 13.84 11.79 -10.76
N PRO A 163 14.86 11.52 -11.59
CA PRO A 163 16.17 12.16 -11.50
C PRO A 163 16.20 13.60 -12.10
N PRO A 164 17.26 14.41 -11.87
CA PRO A 164 18.37 14.21 -10.92
C PRO A 164 17.99 14.62 -9.47
N GLY A 165 18.66 14.00 -8.49
CA GLY A 165 18.38 14.19 -7.05
C GLY A 165 16.98 13.70 -6.70
N PRO A 166 16.78 12.37 -6.53
CA PRO A 166 15.51 11.72 -6.80
C PRO A 166 14.36 12.43 -6.08
N ARG A 167 13.34 12.80 -6.84
CA ARG A 167 12.10 13.40 -6.33
C ARG A 167 11.00 12.38 -6.44
N ILE A 168 10.17 12.28 -5.41
CA ILE A 168 8.95 11.45 -5.47
C ILE A 168 7.80 12.37 -5.88
N LEU A 169 7.27 12.16 -7.07
CA LEU A 169 6.16 12.94 -7.60
C LEU A 169 4.88 12.12 -7.48
N PHE A 170 3.90 12.62 -6.73
CA PHE A 170 2.57 12.05 -6.67
C PHE A 170 1.68 12.69 -7.73
N ASN A 171 0.82 11.91 -8.39
CA ASN A 171 -0.13 12.47 -9.31
C ASN A 171 -1.15 13.34 -8.55
N GLU A 172 -1.28 14.61 -8.95
CA GLU A 172 -2.20 15.57 -8.33
C GLU A 172 -3.66 15.10 -8.31
N ARG A 173 -4.02 14.16 -9.21
CA ARG A 173 -5.30 13.46 -9.21
C ARG A 173 -5.64 12.83 -7.84
N PHE A 174 -4.63 12.37 -7.09
CA PHE A 174 -4.79 11.69 -5.81
C PHE A 174 -4.60 12.60 -4.59
N ARG A 175 -4.49 13.92 -4.77
CA ARG A 175 -4.14 14.85 -3.67
C ARG A 175 -5.13 14.86 -2.50
N PHE A 176 -6.37 14.48 -2.76
CA PHE A 176 -7.43 14.45 -1.76
C PHE A 176 -7.66 13.07 -1.12
N GLU A 177 -6.90 12.05 -1.54
CA GLU A 177 -6.99 10.71 -0.98
C GLU A 177 -6.70 10.70 0.52
N ASN A 178 -7.10 9.61 1.16
CA ASN A 178 -6.72 9.36 2.55
C ASN A 178 -5.20 9.15 2.63
N PHE A 179 -4.53 9.86 3.55
CA PHE A 179 -3.08 9.77 3.70
C PHE A 179 -2.57 8.35 3.95
N SER A 180 -3.38 7.45 4.52
CA SER A 180 -2.97 6.05 4.73
C SER A 180 -2.87 5.26 3.44
N LEU A 181 -3.63 5.64 2.40
CA LEU A 181 -3.48 5.08 1.04
C LEU A 181 -2.21 5.63 0.39
N LEU A 182 -2.01 6.95 0.49
CA LEU A 182 -0.80 7.62 0.00
C LEU A 182 0.46 7.11 0.70
N GLY A 183 0.36 6.68 1.96
CA GLY A 183 1.47 6.11 2.71
C GLY A 183 1.98 4.81 2.06
N GLY A 184 1.07 3.93 1.64
CA GLY A 184 1.43 2.73 0.89
C GLY A 184 2.19 3.05 -0.41
N VAL A 185 1.73 4.06 -1.14
CA VAL A 185 2.39 4.52 -2.37
C VAL A 185 3.77 5.10 -2.03
N LEU A 186 3.87 5.97 -1.02
CA LEU A 186 5.13 6.56 -0.61
C LEU A 186 6.16 5.51 -0.21
N ALA A 187 5.73 4.50 0.56
CA ALA A 187 6.59 3.38 0.94
C ALA A 187 7.11 2.61 -0.28
N HIS A 188 6.25 2.39 -1.28
CA HIS A 188 6.64 1.79 -2.55
C HIS A 188 7.68 2.64 -3.29
N GLU A 189 7.44 3.94 -3.46
CA GLU A 189 8.37 4.84 -4.15
C GLU A 189 9.75 4.89 -3.46
N THR A 190 9.82 4.76 -2.13
CA THR A 190 11.12 4.72 -1.43
C THR A 190 11.99 3.50 -1.78
N LEU A 191 11.42 2.47 -2.42
CA LEU A 191 12.12 1.31 -2.94
C LEU A 191 12.90 1.62 -4.23
N HIS A 192 12.55 2.67 -4.97
CA HIS A 192 13.22 3.03 -6.24
C HIS A 192 14.24 4.15 -6.01
N GLN A 193 15.50 3.77 -5.77
CA GLN A 193 16.58 4.72 -5.46
C GLN A 193 17.60 4.91 -6.60
N ASP A 194 17.52 4.08 -7.63
CA ASP A 194 18.39 4.16 -8.80
C ASP A 194 17.58 4.46 -10.08
N PRO A 195 18.23 4.85 -11.19
CA PRO A 195 17.53 5.23 -12.42
C PRO A 195 16.89 4.05 -13.17
N ALA A 196 17.27 2.81 -12.85
CA ALA A 196 16.66 1.64 -13.44
C ALA A 196 15.36 1.34 -12.69
N ILE A 197 14.26 1.22 -13.43
CA ILE A 197 13.00 0.70 -12.89
C ILE A 197 12.69 -0.54 -13.72
N SER A 198 12.91 -1.70 -13.11
CA SER A 198 12.62 -3.00 -13.74
C SER A 198 11.20 -3.47 -13.41
N ALA A 199 10.65 -4.37 -14.24
CA ALA A 199 9.39 -5.03 -13.89
C ALA A 199 9.56 -5.98 -12.68
N MET A 200 10.79 -6.41 -12.38
CA MET A 200 11.12 -7.16 -11.16
C MET A 200 10.95 -6.30 -9.90
N GLU A 201 11.42 -5.05 -9.93
CA GLU A 201 11.19 -4.08 -8.85
C GLU A 201 9.71 -3.86 -8.58
N GLU A 202 8.95 -3.58 -9.65
CA GLU A 202 7.50 -3.38 -9.56
C GLU A 202 6.79 -4.61 -9.00
N TYR A 203 7.21 -5.82 -9.39
CA TYR A 203 6.65 -7.07 -8.88
C TYR A 203 6.90 -7.25 -7.38
N ILE A 204 8.14 -7.10 -6.93
CA ILE A 204 8.53 -7.23 -5.52
C ILE A 204 7.88 -6.11 -4.69
N GLY A 205 7.96 -4.87 -5.16
CA GLY A 205 7.35 -3.70 -4.54
C GLY A 205 5.84 -3.82 -4.41
N ALA A 206 5.16 -4.35 -5.44
CA ALA A 206 3.72 -4.59 -5.40
C ALA A 206 3.30 -5.73 -4.45
N ALA A 207 4.14 -6.76 -4.30
CA ALA A 207 3.84 -7.82 -3.31
C ALA A 207 3.92 -7.26 -1.88
N LEU A 208 4.94 -6.42 -1.61
CA LEU A 208 5.15 -5.77 -0.32
C LEU A 208 4.08 -4.73 0.00
N ASP A 209 3.79 -3.82 -0.93
CA ASP A 209 2.81 -2.74 -0.71
C ASP A 209 1.38 -3.28 -0.54
N SER A 210 1.03 -4.36 -1.25
CA SER A 210 -0.26 -5.00 -1.17
C SER A 210 -0.41 -5.73 0.17
N GLY A 211 0.62 -6.46 0.60
CA GLY A 211 0.65 -7.05 1.93
C GLY A 211 0.50 -5.99 3.03
N TYR A 212 1.17 -4.84 2.88
CA TYR A 212 1.04 -3.71 3.80
C TYR A 212 -0.36 -3.10 3.78
N TYR A 213 -0.97 -2.87 2.60
CA TYR A 213 -2.34 -2.38 2.50
C TYR A 213 -3.33 -3.34 3.17
N GLY A 214 -3.12 -4.65 3.05
CA GLY A 214 -3.88 -5.66 3.79
C GLY A 214 -3.82 -5.46 5.32
N GLN A 215 -2.66 -5.10 5.87
CA GLN A 215 -2.52 -4.75 7.29
C GLN A 215 -3.23 -3.42 7.62
N VAL A 216 -3.11 -2.42 6.75
CA VAL A 216 -3.80 -1.13 6.91
C VAL A 216 -5.32 -1.33 6.94
N LEU A 217 -5.90 -2.22 6.14
CA LEU A 217 -7.34 -2.54 6.17
C LEU A 217 -7.78 -3.15 7.51
N LEU A 218 -6.93 -3.96 8.14
CA LEU A 218 -7.23 -4.52 9.47
C LEU A 218 -7.28 -3.44 10.56
N GLU A 219 -6.50 -2.36 10.39
CA GLU A 219 -6.41 -1.22 11.30
C GLU A 219 -7.47 -0.15 10.99
N GLN A 220 -7.78 0.05 9.72
CA GLN A 220 -8.68 1.09 9.21
C GLN A 220 -9.71 0.52 8.21
N PRO A 221 -10.68 -0.29 8.68
CA PRO A 221 -11.64 -1.02 7.84
C PRO A 221 -12.38 -0.18 6.79
N LYS A 222 -12.66 1.10 7.10
CA LYS A 222 -13.42 2.01 6.23
C LYS A 222 -12.69 2.30 4.91
N LEU A 223 -11.38 2.12 4.84
CA LEU A 223 -10.61 2.35 3.62
C LEU A 223 -10.97 1.37 2.51
N GLY A 224 -11.35 0.13 2.84
CA GLY A 224 -11.70 -0.91 1.85
C GLY A 224 -13.01 -0.63 1.11
N VAL A 225 -13.85 0.26 1.65
CA VAL A 225 -15.18 0.61 1.11
C VAL A 225 -15.33 2.10 0.81
N SER A 226 -14.22 2.85 0.74
CA SER A 226 -14.27 4.30 0.45
C SER A 226 -14.74 4.60 -0.98
N GLY A 227 -14.58 3.65 -1.90
CA GLY A 227 -14.98 3.76 -3.30
C GLY A 227 -14.08 4.65 -4.16
N THR A 228 -13.02 5.27 -3.60
CA THR A 228 -12.12 6.11 -4.38
C THR A 228 -11.30 5.27 -5.35
N GLU A 229 -10.84 5.90 -6.44
CA GLU A 229 -9.99 5.28 -7.45
C GLU A 229 -8.77 4.59 -6.84
N LEU A 230 -8.03 5.27 -5.95
CA LEU A 230 -6.85 4.69 -5.32
C LEU A 230 -7.21 3.50 -4.40
N THR A 231 -8.31 3.59 -3.65
CA THR A 231 -8.82 2.45 -2.87
C THR A 231 -9.13 1.26 -3.78
N ARG A 232 -9.78 1.46 -4.92
CA ARG A 232 -10.18 0.37 -5.83
C ARG A 232 -8.97 -0.28 -6.50
N MET A 233 -7.94 0.50 -6.83
CA MET A 233 -6.65 -0.01 -7.30
C MET A 233 -6.00 -0.91 -6.25
N TYR A 234 -5.91 -0.44 -5.01
CA TYR A 234 -5.33 -1.21 -3.90
C TYR A 234 -6.15 -2.45 -3.54
N ASN A 235 -7.48 -2.34 -3.49
CA ASN A 235 -8.38 -3.47 -3.27
C ASN A 235 -8.20 -4.56 -4.32
N THR A 236 -7.98 -4.17 -5.58
CA THR A 236 -7.76 -5.12 -6.68
C THR A 236 -6.43 -5.85 -6.53
N ARG A 237 -5.36 -5.14 -6.15
CA ARG A 237 -4.05 -5.79 -5.89
C ARG A 237 -4.11 -6.70 -4.66
N VAL A 238 -4.74 -6.27 -3.58
CA VAL A 238 -4.90 -7.12 -2.38
C VAL A 238 -5.83 -8.28 -2.60
N LEU A 239 -6.89 -8.13 -3.42
CA LEU A 239 -7.68 -9.26 -3.87
C LEU A 239 -6.79 -10.27 -4.60
N ALA A 240 -5.94 -9.79 -5.51
CA ALA A 240 -5.04 -10.66 -6.25
C ALA A 240 -4.10 -11.43 -5.32
N LEU A 241 -3.51 -10.71 -4.35
CA LEU A 241 -2.60 -11.29 -3.38
C LEU A 241 -3.32 -12.31 -2.50
N LEU A 242 -4.47 -11.95 -1.92
CA LEU A 242 -5.26 -12.79 -1.04
C LEU A 242 -5.77 -14.07 -1.73
N ASN A 243 -6.15 -13.96 -3.00
CA ASN A 243 -6.61 -15.11 -3.77
C ASN A 243 -5.49 -15.98 -4.32
N THR A 244 -4.25 -15.48 -4.42
CA THR A 244 -3.09 -16.28 -4.83
C THR A 244 -2.55 -17.08 -3.64
N ARG A 245 -2.72 -18.40 -3.69
CA ARG A 245 -2.41 -19.32 -2.60
C ARG A 245 -2.19 -20.73 -3.11
N ASP A 246 -1.39 -21.50 -2.38
CA ASP A 246 -1.22 -22.91 -2.71
C ASP A 246 -2.47 -23.74 -2.35
N ALA A 247 -2.48 -25.02 -2.73
CA ALA A 247 -3.57 -25.95 -2.44
C ALA A 247 -3.85 -26.18 -0.93
N LYS A 248 -2.93 -25.74 -0.05
CA LYS A 248 -3.07 -25.79 1.41
C LYS A 248 -3.56 -24.44 1.99
N GLY A 249 -3.86 -23.45 1.15
CA GLY A 249 -4.28 -22.11 1.57
C GLY A 249 -3.15 -21.22 2.10
N ARG A 250 -1.88 -21.62 1.93
CA ARG A 250 -0.72 -20.78 2.28
C ARG A 250 -0.54 -19.70 1.23
N GLN A 251 -0.13 -18.51 1.67
CA GLN A 251 0.15 -17.41 0.75
C GLN A 251 1.21 -17.86 -0.27
N SER A 252 0.98 -17.53 -1.54
CA SER A 252 1.95 -17.68 -2.63
C SER A 252 1.79 -16.50 -3.58
N LEU A 253 2.78 -16.25 -4.43
CA LEU A 253 2.72 -15.30 -5.53
C LEU A 253 2.57 -16.00 -6.89
N THR A 254 2.88 -17.29 -6.95
CA THR A 254 2.96 -18.09 -8.19
C THR A 254 1.98 -19.27 -8.24
N ALA A 255 1.46 -19.73 -7.10
CA ALA A 255 0.47 -20.81 -7.04
C ALA A 255 -0.95 -20.29 -6.81
N ASN A 256 -1.94 -20.92 -7.47
CA ASN A 256 -3.36 -20.65 -7.24
C ASN A 256 -4.22 -21.83 -7.75
N PRO A 257 -5.24 -22.30 -7.01
CA PRO A 257 -6.13 -23.38 -7.47
C PRO A 257 -7.20 -22.96 -8.49
N GLY A 258 -7.19 -21.72 -9.02
CA GLY A 258 -8.23 -21.26 -9.95
C GLY A 258 -7.95 -19.92 -10.59
N ASN A 259 -9.01 -19.18 -10.95
CA ASN A 259 -8.88 -17.79 -11.38
C ASN A 259 -8.78 -16.87 -10.16
N VAL A 260 -7.72 -16.07 -10.06
CA VAL A 260 -7.49 -15.12 -8.96
C VAL A 260 -8.62 -14.08 -8.85
N PHE A 261 -9.27 -13.75 -9.97
CA PHE A 261 -10.41 -12.83 -10.02
C PHE A 261 -11.70 -13.56 -10.45
N PRO A 262 -12.34 -14.36 -9.57
CA PRO A 262 -13.55 -15.09 -9.94
C PRO A 262 -14.66 -14.15 -10.47
N GLY A 263 -15.18 -14.46 -11.66
CA GLY A 263 -16.19 -13.64 -12.35
C GLY A 263 -15.62 -12.40 -13.05
N GLY A 264 -14.32 -12.13 -12.93
CA GLY A 264 -13.61 -11.06 -13.64
C GLY A 264 -12.66 -11.60 -14.70
N LYS A 265 -11.76 -10.73 -15.15
CA LYS A 265 -10.70 -11.05 -16.10
C LYS A 265 -9.83 -12.22 -15.59
N PRO A 266 -9.54 -13.24 -16.41
CA PRO A 266 -8.68 -14.34 -16.00
C PRO A 266 -7.29 -13.87 -15.57
N LEU A 267 -6.86 -14.34 -14.41
CA LEU A 267 -5.51 -14.17 -13.87
C LEU A 267 -5.09 -15.46 -13.15
N ALA A 268 -3.96 -16.04 -13.56
CA ALA A 268 -3.50 -17.31 -13.01
C ALA A 268 -3.02 -17.17 -11.55
N ASN A 269 -2.20 -16.16 -11.27
CA ASN A 269 -1.60 -15.89 -9.96
C ASN A 269 -1.19 -14.40 -9.88
N PHE A 270 -0.78 -13.94 -8.70
CA PHE A 270 -0.33 -12.55 -8.48
C PHE A 270 0.82 -12.15 -9.42
N ARG A 271 1.80 -13.04 -9.61
CA ARG A 271 2.93 -12.85 -10.53
C ARG A 271 2.48 -12.51 -11.96
N SER A 272 1.33 -13.04 -12.40
CA SER A 272 0.77 -12.81 -13.74
C SER A 272 0.21 -11.40 -13.96
N LEU A 273 0.20 -10.54 -12.93
CA LEU A 273 -0.07 -9.10 -13.11
C LEU A 273 1.06 -8.42 -13.91
N PHE A 274 2.26 -8.99 -13.88
CA PHE A 274 3.47 -8.45 -14.47
C PHE A 274 3.83 -9.18 -15.78
N PRO A 275 4.58 -8.55 -16.69
CA PRO A 275 5.07 -9.20 -17.91
C PRO A 275 5.81 -10.51 -17.62
N ALA A 276 5.81 -11.44 -18.59
CA ALA A 276 6.51 -12.71 -18.45
C ALA A 276 8.03 -12.51 -18.25
N ASN A 277 8.62 -11.57 -18.99
CA ASN A 277 9.98 -11.11 -18.79
C ASN A 277 9.98 -9.92 -17.80
N LEU A 278 10.57 -10.11 -16.61
CA LEU A 278 10.66 -9.06 -15.58
C LEU A 278 11.83 -8.09 -15.79
N GLY A 279 12.65 -8.33 -16.81
CA GLY A 279 13.92 -7.62 -16.98
C GLY A 279 15.04 -8.20 -16.11
N PRO A 280 16.24 -7.61 -16.21
CA PRO A 280 17.38 -8.03 -15.40
C PRO A 280 17.19 -7.70 -13.92
N ALA A 281 17.96 -8.38 -13.07
CA ALA A 281 18.05 -8.02 -11.66
C ALA A 281 18.64 -6.62 -11.50
N THR A 282 18.14 -5.86 -10.53
CA THR A 282 18.69 -4.55 -10.14
C THR A 282 19.11 -4.55 -8.68
N PRO A 283 20.09 -3.73 -8.28
CA PRO A 283 20.52 -3.63 -6.89
C PRO A 283 19.37 -3.23 -5.96
N GLY A 284 19.31 -3.82 -4.77
CA GLY A 284 18.39 -3.36 -3.74
C GLY A 284 18.92 -2.19 -2.94
N ASN A 285 18.22 -1.84 -1.87
CA ASN A 285 18.59 -0.76 -0.95
C ASN A 285 18.18 -1.09 0.49
N PRO A 286 18.63 -0.29 1.49
CA PRO A 286 18.27 -0.52 2.90
C PRO A 286 16.76 -0.55 3.17
N THR A 287 15.98 0.21 2.40
CA THR A 287 14.51 0.24 2.49
C THR A 287 13.92 -1.12 2.12
N LEU A 288 14.36 -1.72 1.01
CA LEU A 288 13.97 -3.07 0.59
C LEU A 288 14.30 -4.10 1.68
N ASN A 289 15.52 -4.08 2.22
CA ASN A 289 15.96 -5.01 3.27
C ASN A 289 15.06 -4.96 4.51
N ALA A 290 14.77 -3.76 5.01
CA ALA A 290 13.94 -3.59 6.20
C ALA A 290 12.48 -3.99 5.94
N PHE A 291 11.92 -3.60 4.78
CA PHE A 291 10.54 -3.95 4.43
C PHE A 291 10.38 -5.46 4.24
N LEU A 292 11.28 -6.12 3.52
CA LEU A 292 11.32 -7.58 3.40
C LEU A 292 11.46 -8.26 4.76
N SER A 293 12.35 -7.76 5.62
CA SER A 293 12.55 -8.34 6.96
C SER A 293 11.27 -8.29 7.79
N ALA A 294 10.55 -7.17 7.74
CA ALA A 294 9.30 -6.99 8.44
C ALA A 294 8.17 -7.91 7.92
N MET A 295 8.10 -8.07 6.60
CA MET A 295 7.05 -8.84 5.91
C MET A 295 7.30 -10.35 5.89
N THR A 296 8.57 -10.77 5.94
CA THR A 296 8.95 -12.19 5.93
C THR A 296 9.34 -12.76 7.29
N LYS A 297 9.54 -11.88 8.27
CA LYS A 297 10.13 -12.20 9.58
C LYS A 297 11.52 -12.85 9.48
N THR A 298 12.23 -12.59 8.38
CA THR A 298 13.58 -13.09 8.11
C THR A 298 14.50 -11.90 7.87
N ARG A 299 15.56 -11.74 8.67
CA ARG A 299 16.52 -10.64 8.51
C ARG A 299 17.14 -10.65 7.11
N GLN A 300 16.97 -9.56 6.37
CA GLN A 300 17.62 -9.29 5.09
C GLN A 300 18.70 -8.22 5.26
N ARG A 301 19.80 -8.36 4.54
CA ARG A 301 20.91 -7.38 4.56
C ARG A 301 21.35 -6.95 3.16
N ASN A 302 21.23 -7.84 2.18
CA ASN A 302 21.70 -7.64 0.80
C ASN A 302 20.65 -8.13 -0.20
N ALA A 303 19.37 -7.90 0.08
CA ALA A 303 18.32 -8.21 -0.88
C ALA A 303 18.47 -7.33 -2.12
N ASN A 304 18.20 -7.92 -3.28
CA ASN A 304 18.17 -7.24 -4.58
C ASN A 304 16.77 -7.37 -5.17
N PHE A 305 16.48 -6.65 -6.25
CA PHE A 305 15.27 -6.90 -7.01
C PHE A 305 15.55 -8.01 -8.03
N ASP A 306 15.49 -9.24 -7.55
CA ASP A 306 15.84 -10.45 -8.29
C ASP A 306 14.90 -11.63 -8.01
N GLN A 307 15.12 -12.74 -8.71
CA GLN A 307 14.30 -13.94 -8.55
C GLN A 307 14.42 -14.54 -7.15
N ALA A 308 15.60 -14.48 -6.51
CA ALA A 308 15.77 -15.01 -5.16
C ALA A 308 14.90 -14.28 -4.13
N THR A 309 14.79 -12.97 -4.25
CA THR A 309 13.93 -12.14 -3.41
C THR A 309 12.45 -12.40 -3.69
N ALA A 310 12.08 -12.57 -4.97
CA ALA A 310 10.73 -12.99 -5.34
C ALA A 310 10.36 -14.37 -4.78
N ASP A 311 11.26 -15.36 -4.87
CA ASP A 311 11.06 -16.71 -4.35
C ASP A 311 10.92 -16.70 -2.82
N LEU A 312 11.73 -15.89 -2.13
CA LEU A 312 11.58 -15.67 -0.70
C LEU A 312 10.18 -15.14 -0.36
N LEU A 313 9.67 -14.15 -1.09
CA LEU A 313 8.32 -13.63 -0.88
C LEU A 313 7.25 -14.67 -1.19
N ASP A 314 7.42 -15.48 -2.24
CA ASP A 314 6.48 -16.54 -2.59
C ASP A 314 6.25 -17.53 -1.43
N VAL A 315 7.31 -17.87 -0.69
CA VAL A 315 7.22 -18.85 0.41
C VAL A 315 7.07 -18.24 1.80
N ARG A 316 7.41 -16.96 1.98
CA ARG A 316 7.49 -16.31 3.31
C ARG A 316 6.78 -14.97 3.40
N LEU A 317 5.90 -14.57 2.48
CA LEU A 317 5.13 -13.34 2.66
C LEU A 317 4.07 -13.50 3.77
N LEU A 318 4.43 -13.09 5.00
CA LEU A 318 3.64 -13.22 6.22
C LEU A 318 2.92 -11.91 6.57
N TRP A 319 2.16 -11.38 5.61
CA TRP A 319 1.51 -10.08 5.76
C TRP A 319 0.35 -10.08 6.77
N ALA A 320 -0.34 -11.21 6.95
CA ALA A 320 -1.34 -11.41 8.00
C ALA A 320 -1.50 -12.91 8.33
N PRO A 321 -1.90 -13.25 9.57
CA PRO A 321 -2.30 -14.62 9.89
C PRO A 321 -3.57 -15.02 9.10
N PRO A 322 -3.87 -16.32 8.95
CA PRO A 322 -5.04 -16.82 8.24
C PRO A 322 -6.36 -16.11 8.57
N GLU A 323 -6.65 -15.87 9.85
CA GLU A 323 -7.85 -15.16 10.31
C GLU A 323 -7.85 -13.69 9.85
N GLY A 324 -6.68 -13.05 9.87
CA GLY A 324 -6.49 -11.70 9.35
C GLY A 324 -6.77 -11.62 7.86
N ARG A 325 -6.27 -12.60 7.08
CA ARG A 325 -6.57 -12.69 5.64
C ARG A 325 -8.08 -12.86 5.41
N LEU A 326 -8.75 -13.76 6.11
CA LEU A 326 -10.21 -13.92 6.00
C LEU A 326 -10.99 -12.69 6.45
N ARG A 327 -10.47 -11.92 7.41
CA ARG A 327 -11.07 -10.63 7.78
C ARG A 327 -10.91 -9.60 6.66
N VAL A 328 -9.75 -9.50 6.03
CA VAL A 328 -9.57 -8.65 4.83
C VAL A 328 -10.52 -9.08 3.72
N ALA A 329 -10.69 -10.39 3.47
CA ALA A 329 -11.67 -10.90 2.51
C ALA A 329 -13.10 -10.39 2.81
N LYS A 330 -13.51 -10.36 4.09
CA LYS A 330 -14.80 -9.78 4.49
C LYS A 330 -14.87 -8.27 4.27
N LEU A 331 -13.79 -7.53 4.59
CA LEU A 331 -13.72 -6.08 4.37
C LEU A 331 -13.81 -5.70 2.89
N LEU A 332 -13.29 -6.57 2.02
CA LEU A 332 -13.39 -6.48 0.56
C LEU A 332 -14.69 -7.08 0.00
N GLN A 333 -15.66 -7.41 0.86
CA GLN A 333 -16.96 -7.98 0.49
C GLN A 333 -16.82 -9.21 -0.43
N LEU A 334 -15.93 -10.14 -0.06
CA LEU A 334 -15.76 -11.40 -0.77
C LEU A 334 -16.69 -12.48 -0.19
N LYS A 335 -17.22 -13.33 -1.06
CA LYS A 335 -18.09 -14.45 -0.69
C LYS A 335 -17.25 -15.57 -0.07
N LEU A 336 -17.34 -15.71 1.24
CA LEU A 336 -16.75 -16.82 1.99
C LEU A 336 -17.70 -18.04 2.04
N PRO A 337 -17.17 -19.26 2.21
CA PRO A 337 -17.99 -20.46 2.44
C PRO A 337 -18.94 -20.31 3.63
N LYS A 338 -20.16 -20.86 3.51
CA LYS A 338 -21.16 -20.87 4.59
C LYS A 338 -20.70 -21.75 5.75
N GLY A 339 -21.13 -21.42 6.98
CA GLY A 339 -20.95 -22.28 8.16
C GLY A 339 -19.65 -22.09 8.94
N CYS A 340 -18.78 -21.15 8.56
CA CYS A 340 -17.62 -20.78 9.38
C CYS A 340 -18.00 -19.63 10.32
N PRO A 341 -17.72 -19.73 11.63
CA PRO A 341 -18.07 -18.70 12.60
C PRO A 341 -17.38 -17.36 12.28
N PRO A 342 -17.86 -16.22 12.83
CA PRO A 342 -17.08 -15.00 12.80
C PRO A 342 -15.73 -15.26 13.47
N TRP A 343 -14.64 -15.11 12.72
CA TRP A 343 -13.29 -15.22 13.27
C TRP A 343 -13.06 -14.16 14.33
N PRO A 344 -12.44 -14.51 15.47
CA PRO A 344 -12.07 -13.53 16.47
C PRO A 344 -11.20 -12.44 15.82
N GLN A 345 -11.20 -11.25 16.43
CA GLN A 345 -10.25 -10.22 16.04
C GLN A 345 -8.85 -10.84 16.12
N PRO A 346 -8.09 -10.93 15.00
CA PRO A 346 -6.77 -11.51 15.06
C PRO A 346 -5.99 -10.71 16.10
N THR A 347 -5.41 -11.40 17.08
CA THR A 347 -4.25 -10.88 17.76
C THR A 347 -3.17 -10.79 16.69
N VAL A 348 -3.12 -9.65 15.99
CA VAL A 348 -2.12 -9.37 14.95
C VAL A 348 -0.77 -9.75 15.56
N PRO A 349 0.02 -10.63 14.91
CA PRO A 349 1.20 -11.23 15.52
C PRO A 349 2.02 -10.19 16.25
N THR A 350 2.13 -10.38 17.56
CA THR A 350 2.93 -9.55 18.44
C THR A 350 4.39 -9.71 18.04
N GLN A 351 4.99 -8.60 17.62
CA GLN A 351 6.42 -8.41 17.40
C GLN A 351 6.99 -9.09 16.14
N ILE A 352 7.41 -8.25 15.19
CA ILE A 352 8.70 -8.49 14.53
C ILE A 352 9.71 -8.38 15.68
N PRO A 353 10.63 -9.34 15.89
CA PRO A 353 11.74 -9.12 16.81
C PRO A 353 12.28 -7.73 16.52
N ALA A 354 12.50 -6.89 17.53
CA ALA A 354 13.15 -5.61 17.31
C ALA A 354 14.51 -5.95 16.67
N GLY A 355 14.56 -5.91 15.33
CA GLY A 355 15.79 -6.01 14.61
C GLY A 355 16.57 -4.82 15.12
N ASP A 356 17.78 -5.08 15.63
CA ASP A 356 18.75 -4.06 16.01
C ASP A 356 18.52 -2.88 15.08
N GLN A 357 18.05 -1.75 15.63
CA GLN A 357 18.02 -0.52 14.84
C GLN A 357 19.38 -0.44 14.18
N PRO A 358 19.49 -0.24 12.85
CA PRO A 358 20.79 -0.09 12.23
C PRO A 358 21.52 0.93 13.07
N ALA A 359 22.65 0.52 13.66
CA ALA A 359 23.52 1.41 14.42
C ALA A 359 23.62 2.69 13.60
N GLU A 360 23.37 3.83 14.24
CA GLU A 360 23.45 5.16 13.61
C GLU A 360 24.53 5.10 12.56
N ALA A 361 24.14 5.23 11.28
CA ALA A 361 25.08 5.20 10.18
C ALA A 361 26.05 6.36 10.45
N THR A 362 27.20 6.03 11.03
CA THR A 362 28.27 6.96 11.28
C THR A 362 28.65 7.50 9.92
N THR A 363 28.34 8.78 9.73
CA THR A 363 28.76 9.59 8.61
C THR A 363 30.27 9.49 8.44
N ALA A 364 30.73 8.62 7.56
CA ALA A 364 32.08 8.63 6.98
C ALA A 364 32.16 7.66 5.78
N ALA A 365 31.45 7.99 4.70
CA ALA A 365 31.93 7.61 3.38
C ALA A 365 32.49 8.88 2.75
N SER A 366 33.83 9.02 2.78
CA SER A 366 34.54 9.97 1.94
C SER A 366 34.10 9.80 0.49
N PRO A 367 33.96 10.88 -0.30
CA PRO A 367 33.65 10.76 -1.71
C PRO A 367 34.76 9.96 -2.38
N ALA A 368 34.43 8.78 -2.90
CA ALA A 368 35.32 8.05 -3.79
C ALA A 368 35.63 8.97 -4.97
N GLU A 369 36.93 9.19 -5.20
CA GLU A 369 37.49 9.86 -6.36
C GLU A 369 36.83 9.31 -7.64
N ARG A 370 36.20 10.19 -8.41
CA ARG A 370 35.73 9.86 -9.75
C ARG A 370 36.94 9.50 -10.61
N PRO A 371 36.96 8.34 -11.28
CA PRO A 371 37.95 8.12 -12.32
C PRO A 371 37.74 9.14 -13.44
N ALA A 372 38.84 9.73 -13.89
CA ALA A 372 38.88 10.68 -14.99
C ALA A 372 38.22 10.10 -16.25
N ALA A 373 37.31 10.87 -16.83
CA ALA A 373 36.62 10.53 -18.06
C ALA A 373 37.60 10.47 -19.24
N SER A 374 37.62 9.34 -19.94
CA SER A 374 38.18 9.21 -21.27
C SER A 374 37.05 8.84 -22.26
N GLY A 375 36.88 9.69 -23.28
CA GLY A 375 36.20 9.35 -24.53
C GLY A 375 34.74 9.82 -24.67
N PRO A 376 34.40 10.49 -25.79
CA PRO A 376 33.02 10.87 -26.09
C PRO A 376 32.25 9.67 -26.65
N ALA A 377 31.32 9.12 -25.86
CA ALA A 377 30.30 8.21 -26.36
C ALA A 377 29.03 9.00 -26.72
N SER A 378 28.54 8.75 -27.93
CA SER A 378 27.40 9.38 -28.61
C SER A 378 26.10 9.45 -27.80
N PRO A 379 25.22 10.43 -28.07
CA PRO A 379 23.98 10.62 -27.32
C PRO A 379 22.85 9.76 -27.93
N LEU A 380 22.55 8.63 -27.30
CA LEU A 380 21.24 7.96 -27.43
C LEU A 380 20.77 7.54 -26.03
N ALA A 381 20.45 8.53 -25.20
CA ALA A 381 19.66 8.30 -24.00
C ALA A 381 18.18 8.19 -24.41
N ALA A 382 17.76 6.98 -24.77
CA ALA A 382 16.35 6.66 -24.89
C ALA A 382 15.71 6.77 -23.50
N SER A 383 14.87 7.79 -23.31
CA SER A 383 14.01 7.91 -22.14
C SER A 383 12.99 6.78 -22.18
N ALA A 384 13.26 5.68 -21.48
CA ALA A 384 12.29 4.64 -21.24
C ALA A 384 11.22 5.19 -20.30
N THR A 385 10.08 5.61 -20.86
CA THR A 385 8.87 5.89 -20.06
C THR A 385 8.35 4.56 -19.55
N VAL A 386 8.67 4.23 -18.30
CA VAL A 386 8.08 3.07 -17.62
C VAL A 386 6.63 3.43 -17.33
N LEU A 387 5.74 2.91 -18.18
CA LEU A 387 4.31 2.95 -17.98
C LEU A 387 3.99 2.16 -16.71
N SER A 388 3.45 2.83 -15.68
CA SER A 388 2.81 2.15 -14.55
C SER A 388 1.90 1.05 -15.08
N LEU A 389 2.02 -0.15 -14.49
CA LEU A 389 1.45 -1.44 -14.92
C LEU A 389 -0.03 -1.44 -15.35
N LEU A 390 -0.79 -0.40 -14.98
CA LEU A 390 -2.16 -0.17 -15.46
C LEU A 390 -2.26 0.13 -16.96
N ALA A 391 -1.19 0.55 -17.63
CA ALA A 391 -1.23 0.89 -19.06
C ALA A 391 -0.69 -0.21 -20.01
N LEU A 392 -0.12 -1.31 -19.49
CA LEU A 392 0.36 -2.44 -20.30
C LEU A 392 -0.75 -3.36 -20.83
N LEU A 393 -2.02 -3.04 -20.60
CA LEU A 393 -3.17 -3.83 -21.04
C LEU A 393 -3.91 -3.31 -22.28
N ARG A 394 -3.37 -2.31 -23.01
CA ARG A 394 -4.04 -1.72 -24.20
C ARG A 394 -3.31 -1.86 -25.54
N LEU A 395 -2.45 -2.86 -25.72
CA LEU A 395 -1.86 -3.19 -27.03
C LEU A 395 -2.24 -4.59 -27.52
N ARG A 396 -3.54 -4.82 -27.77
CA ARG A 396 -3.99 -5.87 -28.72
C ARG A 396 -5.44 -5.65 -29.16
N ARG A 397 -5.65 -4.76 -30.12
CA ARG A 397 -6.71 -4.81 -31.14
C ARG A 397 -6.51 -3.66 -32.13
N ARG A 398 -5.70 -3.90 -33.17
CA ARG A 398 -5.98 -3.35 -34.49
C ARG A 398 -6.62 -4.48 -35.29
N GLN A 399 -7.94 -4.43 -35.45
CA GLN A 399 -8.57 -5.07 -36.59
C GLN A 399 -8.15 -4.25 -37.83
N PRO A 400 -7.66 -4.87 -38.91
CA PRO A 400 -7.68 -4.19 -40.20
C PRO A 400 -9.14 -4.12 -40.67
N ALA A 401 -9.46 -2.96 -41.21
CA ALA A 401 -10.75 -2.61 -41.77
C ALA A 401 -11.16 -3.54 -42.91
N SER A 402 -12.48 -3.66 -43.06
CA SER A 402 -13.24 -4.18 -44.18
C SER A 402 -12.63 -3.95 -45.55
N SER A 403 -12.43 -5.02 -46.33
CA SER A 403 -12.48 -4.94 -47.78
C SER A 403 -13.92 -5.13 -48.25
N GLU A 404 -14.47 -4.09 -48.86
CA GLU A 404 -15.73 -4.09 -49.61
C GLU A 404 -15.74 -5.12 -50.76
N PRO A 405 -16.93 -5.56 -51.21
CA PRO A 405 -17.07 -6.53 -52.29
C PRO A 405 -16.94 -5.86 -53.66
N ARG A 406 -16.07 -6.43 -54.53
CA ARG A 406 -16.15 -6.16 -55.97
C ARG A 406 -17.33 -6.92 -56.57
N ARG A 407 -18.24 -6.17 -57.19
CA ARG A 407 -19.31 -6.65 -58.05
C ARG A 407 -18.85 -6.72 -59.50
N LEU A 408 -19.27 -7.80 -60.17
CA LEU A 408 -19.62 -7.97 -61.61
C LEU A 408 -18.47 -8.24 -62.60
N PRO A 409 -18.75 -8.91 -63.75
CA PRO A 409 -20.06 -9.32 -64.32
C PRO A 409 -20.58 -10.69 -63.89
#